data_AF-A0A5J6JBJ4-F1
#
_entry.id   AF-A0A5J6JBJ4-F1
#
_cell.length_a   1.000
_cell.length_b   1.000
_cell.length_c   1.000
_cell.angle_alpha   90.00
_cell.angle_beta   90.00
_cell.angle_gamma   90.00
#
_symmetry.space_group_name_H-M   'P 1'
#
loop_
_entity.id
_entity.type
_entity.pdbx_description
1 polymer ?
#
loop_
_entity_poly.entity_id
_entity_poly.type
_entity_poly.pdbx_seq_one_letter_code
_entity_poly.pdbx_strand_id
1 'polypeptide(L)'
;MSPKVTAYLPFMGTQPRTAGRCGAAALLTALALSGCSTSTPPAPRTTPTPVSSPSSPAQICTSLVSYWAKEALKGGKWAGLDWEQKGMSNDQYKIHEEAVAAGRTEERTDGLDKALELVDRFVAQRCTEQNGATWSSENWRPPSPPG
;
A
#
# COMPACT_ATOMS: atom_id res chain seq x y z
N MET A 1 -32.19 -8.55 38.57
CA MET A 1 -31.04 -9.48 38.66
C MET A 1 -30.04 -9.06 37.60
N SER A 2 -28.98 -8.36 38.02
CA SER A 2 -27.96 -7.78 37.14
C SER A 2 -26.74 -8.69 37.08
N PRO A 3 -26.18 -9.00 35.90
CA PRO A 3 -24.85 -9.60 35.84
C PRO A 3 -23.78 -8.51 36.00
N LYS A 4 -22.84 -8.80 36.91
CA LYS A 4 -21.70 -7.95 37.25
C LYS A 4 -20.75 -7.86 36.07
N VAL A 5 -20.36 -6.63 35.73
CA VAL A 5 -19.29 -6.31 34.77
C VAL A 5 -17.94 -6.67 35.41
N THR A 6 -17.25 -7.67 34.85
CA THR A 6 -15.87 -7.99 35.19
C THR A 6 -14.96 -7.00 34.46
N ALA A 7 -14.32 -6.12 35.23
CA ALA A 7 -13.32 -5.18 34.73
C ALA A 7 -12.04 -5.93 34.30
N TYR A 8 -11.63 -5.73 33.05
CA TYR A 8 -10.29 -6.11 32.57
C TYR A 8 -9.28 -5.03 33.00
N LEU A 9 -8.25 -5.43 33.75
CA LEU A 9 -7.09 -4.58 34.04
C LEU A 9 -6.11 -4.63 32.86
N PRO A 10 -5.64 -3.48 32.33
CA PRO A 10 -4.51 -3.47 31.42
C PRO A 10 -3.20 -3.59 32.21
N PHE A 11 -2.47 -4.67 31.98
CA PHE A 11 -1.11 -4.86 32.48
C PHE A 11 -0.15 -4.03 31.60
N MET A 12 -0.04 -2.73 31.86
CA MET A 12 0.98 -1.86 31.27
C MET A 12 2.29 -2.01 32.02
N GLY A 13 3.12 -2.96 31.57
CA GLY A 13 4.52 -3.08 31.99
C GLY A 13 5.37 -1.97 31.37
N THR A 14 5.75 -1.00 32.19
CA THR A 14 6.69 0.08 31.89
C THR A 14 8.11 -0.45 31.65
N GLN A 15 8.67 -0.24 30.45
CA GLN A 15 10.09 -0.42 30.17
C GLN A 15 10.89 0.83 30.61
N PRO A 16 11.99 0.68 31.36
CA PRO A 16 12.84 1.82 31.75
C PRO A 16 13.68 2.29 30.56
N ARG A 17 13.55 3.57 30.21
CA ARG A 17 14.42 4.25 29.25
C ARG A 17 15.73 4.61 29.95
N THR A 18 16.81 3.95 29.59
CA THR A 18 18.17 4.31 30.02
C THR A 18 18.63 5.57 29.29
N ALA A 19 19.01 6.57 30.06
CA ALA A 19 19.59 7.82 29.61
C ALA A 19 21.05 7.62 29.18
N GLY A 20 21.38 7.97 27.93
CA GLY A 20 22.75 8.10 27.43
C GLY A 20 23.01 9.55 27.03
N ARG A 21 23.94 10.21 27.73
CA ARG A 21 24.29 11.63 27.60
C ARG A 21 25.12 11.94 26.34
N CYS A 22 24.88 13.15 25.83
CA CYS A 22 25.74 14.10 25.12
C CYS A 22 26.98 13.61 24.34
N GLY A 23 27.03 13.97 23.06
CA GLY A 23 28.25 14.12 22.28
C GLY A 23 28.01 15.02 21.07
N ALA A 24 28.40 16.30 21.18
CA ALA A 24 28.47 17.22 20.06
C ALA A 24 29.78 17.03 19.30
N ALA A 25 29.75 16.96 17.97
CA ALA A 25 30.90 17.26 17.11
C ALA A 25 30.42 17.57 15.68
N ALA A 26 30.58 18.83 15.28
CA ALA A 26 30.37 19.31 13.92
C ALA A 26 31.61 19.01 13.07
N LEU A 27 31.42 18.55 11.84
CA LEU A 27 32.41 18.73 10.76
C LEU A 27 31.69 18.94 9.43
N LEU A 28 31.78 20.18 8.94
CA LEU A 28 31.41 20.63 7.60
C LEU A 28 32.43 20.10 6.60
N THR A 29 32.00 19.36 5.58
CA THR A 29 32.84 19.01 4.43
C THR A 29 32.33 19.76 3.19
N ALA A 30 33.02 20.85 2.88
CA ALA A 30 32.91 21.53 1.59
C ALA A 30 33.61 20.67 0.53
N LEU A 31 32.87 20.13 -0.44
CA LEU A 31 33.47 19.53 -1.63
C LEU A 31 33.73 20.63 -2.66
N ALA A 32 35.01 20.87 -2.93
CA ALA A 32 35.47 21.73 -4.01
C ALA A 32 35.15 21.10 -5.38
N LEU A 33 34.48 21.85 -6.25
CA LEU A 33 34.33 21.52 -7.66
C LEU A 33 35.66 21.76 -8.39
N SER A 34 36.45 20.71 -8.60
CA SER A 34 37.56 20.71 -9.55
C SER A 34 37.03 20.30 -10.93
N GLY A 35 36.84 21.28 -11.80
CA GLY A 35 36.59 21.05 -13.22
C GLY A 35 37.89 20.60 -13.91
N CYS A 36 37.90 19.36 -14.40
CA CYS A 36 38.92 18.88 -15.34
C CYS A 36 38.24 18.71 -16.70
N SER A 37 38.54 19.60 -17.64
CA SER A 37 38.09 19.47 -19.03
C SER A 37 38.94 18.40 -19.72
N THR A 38 38.48 17.15 -19.67
CA THR A 38 39.01 16.08 -20.52
C THR A 38 38.11 15.94 -21.73
N SER A 39 38.64 16.28 -22.91
CA SER A 39 38.00 16.02 -24.19
C SER A 39 37.63 14.54 -24.30
N THR A 40 36.33 14.25 -24.24
CA THR A 40 35.78 12.88 -24.26
C THR A 40 35.62 12.41 -25.71
N PRO A 41 36.13 11.21 -26.07
CA PRO A 41 35.86 10.60 -27.37
C PRO A 41 34.35 10.42 -27.60
N PRO A 42 33.85 10.44 -28.84
CA PRO A 42 32.42 10.29 -29.10
C PRO A 42 31.91 8.97 -28.50
N ALA A 43 30.94 9.09 -27.58
CA ALA A 43 30.33 7.95 -26.92
C ALA A 43 29.68 7.02 -27.97
N PRO A 44 29.84 5.69 -27.86
CA PRO A 44 29.12 4.77 -28.71
C PRO A 44 27.62 5.00 -28.55
N ARG A 45 26.92 5.14 -29.68
CA ARG A 45 25.47 5.41 -29.71
C ARG A 45 24.74 4.23 -29.07
N THR A 46 24.37 4.37 -27.80
CA THR A 46 23.63 3.35 -27.06
C THR A 46 22.24 3.25 -27.65
N THR A 47 21.86 2.07 -28.12
CA THR A 47 20.48 1.79 -28.52
C THR A 47 19.60 1.96 -27.29
N PRO A 48 18.53 2.77 -27.33
CA PRO A 48 17.66 2.93 -26.18
C PRO A 48 17.05 1.57 -25.81
N THR A 49 17.24 1.16 -24.57
CA THR A 49 16.59 -0.03 -24.01
C THR A 49 15.08 0.23 -23.95
N PRO A 50 14.25 -0.76 -24.34
CA PRO A 50 12.81 -0.62 -24.23
C PRO A 50 12.42 -0.41 -22.76
N VAL A 51 11.75 0.70 -22.49
CA VAL A 51 11.23 1.04 -21.16
C VAL A 51 9.89 0.33 -20.97
N SER A 52 9.66 -0.26 -19.80
CA SER A 52 8.35 -0.83 -19.48
C SER A 52 7.29 0.26 -19.48
N SER A 53 6.14 -0.01 -20.10
CA SER A 53 5.01 0.92 -20.07
C SER A 53 4.46 1.03 -18.64
N PRO A 54 3.98 2.22 -18.23
CA PRO A 54 3.36 2.39 -16.92
C PRO A 54 2.12 1.49 -16.79
N SER A 55 1.89 0.93 -15.61
CA SER A 55 0.68 0.16 -15.33
C SER A 55 -0.56 1.04 -15.45
N SER A 56 -1.63 0.50 -16.02
CA SER A 56 -2.91 1.19 -16.10
C SER A 56 -3.56 1.31 -14.70
N PRO A 57 -4.48 2.27 -14.49
CA PRO A 57 -5.22 2.37 -13.23
C PRO A 57 -5.93 1.07 -12.83
N ALA A 58 -6.49 0.33 -13.79
CA ALA A 58 -7.13 -0.96 -13.54
C ALA A 58 -6.12 -2.03 -13.08
N GLN A 59 -4.90 -2.05 -13.63
CA GLN A 59 -3.83 -2.97 -13.20
C GLN A 59 -3.33 -2.65 -11.78
N ILE A 60 -3.23 -1.36 -11.45
CA ILE A 60 -2.86 -0.90 -10.10
C ILE A 60 -3.95 -1.31 -9.11
N CYS A 61 -5.21 -1.01 -9.41
CA CYS A 61 -6.37 -1.42 -8.60
C CYS A 61 -6.38 -2.93 -8.36
N THR A 62 -6.22 -3.71 -9.44
CA THR A 62 -6.28 -5.18 -9.35
C THR A 62 -5.18 -5.74 -8.46
N SER A 63 -3.94 -5.29 -8.65
CA SER A 63 -2.82 -5.79 -7.84
C SER A 63 -2.97 -5.42 -6.35
N LEU A 64 -3.36 -4.19 -6.06
CA LEU A 64 -3.53 -3.70 -4.69
C LEU A 64 -4.70 -4.37 -3.97
N VAL A 65 -5.89 -4.36 -4.58
CA VAL A 65 -7.10 -4.87 -3.95
C VAL A 65 -7.06 -6.38 -3.79
N SER A 66 -6.59 -7.13 -4.81
CA SER A 66 -6.46 -8.58 -4.70
C SER A 66 -5.44 -8.98 -3.64
N TYR A 67 -4.33 -8.26 -3.52
CA TYR A 67 -3.34 -8.54 -2.48
C TYR A 67 -3.97 -8.44 -1.08
N TRP A 68 -4.60 -7.30 -0.78
CA TRP A 68 -5.17 -7.09 0.56
C TRP A 68 -6.37 -7.97 0.85
N ALA A 69 -7.22 -8.26 -0.13
CA ALA A 69 -8.33 -9.20 0.03
C ALA A 69 -7.82 -10.61 0.34
N LYS A 70 -6.77 -11.07 -0.35
CA LYS A 70 -6.15 -12.38 -0.09
C LYS A 70 -5.46 -12.43 1.29
N GLU A 71 -4.81 -11.37 1.71
CA GLU A 71 -4.24 -11.28 3.07
C GLU A 71 -5.32 -11.28 4.16
N ALA A 72 -6.49 -10.68 3.89
CA ALA A 72 -7.64 -10.72 4.79
C ALA A 72 -8.22 -12.14 4.93
N LEU A 73 -8.27 -12.92 3.84
CA LEU A 73 -8.70 -14.33 3.87
C LEU A 73 -7.68 -15.22 4.61
N LYS A 74 -6.39 -15.01 4.39
CA LYS A 74 -5.32 -15.78 5.05
C LYS A 74 -5.13 -15.45 6.53
N GLY A 75 -5.74 -14.37 7.03
CA GLY A 75 -5.51 -13.89 8.39
C GLY A 75 -4.08 -13.40 8.61
N GLY A 76 -3.46 -12.78 7.61
CA GLY A 76 -2.09 -12.26 7.70
C GLY A 76 -1.92 -11.24 8.84
N LYS A 77 -0.70 -11.10 9.37
CA LYS A 77 -0.35 -10.18 10.47
C LYS A 77 -0.89 -8.75 10.28
N TRP A 78 -0.99 -8.32 9.03
CA TRP A 78 -1.38 -6.97 8.63
C TRP A 78 -2.80 -6.87 8.07
N ALA A 79 -3.60 -7.94 8.14
CA ALA A 79 -4.97 -7.96 7.63
C ALA A 79 -5.85 -6.86 8.26
N GLY A 80 -5.61 -6.54 9.54
CA GLY A 80 -6.34 -5.52 10.30
C GLY A 80 -5.86 -4.07 10.12
N LEU A 81 -4.93 -3.79 9.21
CA LEU A 81 -4.60 -2.40 8.87
C LEU A 81 -5.81 -1.70 8.24
N ASP A 82 -5.96 -0.41 8.57
CA ASP A 82 -6.99 0.43 7.97
C ASP A 82 -6.74 0.62 6.46
N TRP A 83 -7.80 0.88 5.69
CA TRP A 83 -7.73 0.97 4.23
C TRP A 83 -6.86 2.13 3.74
N GLU A 84 -6.78 3.23 4.50
CA GLU A 84 -5.89 4.35 4.19
C GLU A 84 -4.42 3.95 4.31
N GLN A 85 -4.09 3.17 5.35
CA GLN A 85 -2.73 2.65 5.57
C GLN A 85 -2.32 1.62 4.52
N LYS A 86 -3.30 0.91 3.94
CA LYS A 86 -3.11 0.00 2.82
C LYS A 86 -2.94 0.73 1.48
N GLY A 87 -3.15 2.05 1.44
CA GLY A 87 -3.01 2.88 0.24
C GLY A 87 -4.18 2.74 -0.75
N MET A 88 -5.33 2.25 -0.29
CA MET A 88 -6.52 2.12 -1.14
C MET A 88 -7.26 3.45 -1.24
N SER A 89 -7.94 3.68 -2.36
CA SER A 89 -8.98 4.70 -2.47
C SER A 89 -10.29 4.25 -1.78
N ASN A 90 -11.27 5.15 -1.64
CA ASN A 90 -12.59 4.79 -1.11
C ASN A 90 -13.29 3.75 -1.99
N ASP A 91 -13.24 3.91 -3.30
CA ASP A 91 -13.92 2.98 -4.22
C ASP A 91 -13.16 1.65 -4.35
N GLN A 92 -11.83 1.66 -4.25
CA GLN A 92 -11.03 0.43 -4.13
C GLN A 92 -11.35 -0.33 -2.84
N TYR A 93 -11.54 0.40 -1.73
CA TYR A 93 -11.94 -0.20 -0.46
C TYR A 93 -13.32 -0.88 -0.54
N LYS A 94 -14.29 -0.30 -1.26
CA LYS A 94 -15.58 -0.97 -1.52
C LYS A 94 -15.39 -2.30 -2.27
N ILE A 95 -14.55 -2.31 -3.31
CA ILE A 95 -14.24 -3.55 -4.05
C ILE A 95 -13.56 -4.57 -3.13
N HIS A 96 -12.65 -4.14 -2.25
CA HIS A 96 -11.99 -5.01 -1.27
C HIS A 96 -13.01 -5.70 -0.35
N GLU A 97 -13.93 -4.95 0.24
CA GLU A 97 -14.94 -5.51 1.16
C GLU A 97 -15.86 -6.52 0.43
N GLU A 98 -16.30 -6.19 -0.78
CA GLU A 98 -17.09 -7.11 -1.61
C GLU A 98 -16.30 -8.40 -1.94
N ALA A 99 -15.03 -8.26 -2.32
CA ALA A 99 -14.17 -9.40 -2.66
C ALA A 99 -13.91 -10.30 -1.45
N VAL A 100 -13.67 -9.74 -0.26
CA VAL A 100 -13.50 -10.50 0.98
C VAL A 100 -14.79 -11.23 1.36
N ALA A 101 -15.94 -10.58 1.22
CA ALA A 101 -17.24 -11.21 1.49
C ALA A 101 -17.52 -12.38 0.54
N ALA A 102 -17.24 -12.21 -0.77
CA ALA A 102 -17.37 -13.26 -1.76
C ALA A 102 -16.37 -14.41 -1.49
N GLY A 103 -15.11 -14.07 -1.24
CA GLY A 103 -14.06 -15.05 -0.90
C GLY A 103 -14.39 -15.86 0.35
N ARG A 104 -14.89 -15.26 1.42
CA ARG A 104 -15.33 -16.01 2.62
C ARG A 104 -16.51 -16.94 2.36
N THR A 105 -17.34 -16.61 1.38
CA THR A 105 -18.46 -17.49 0.97
C THR A 105 -17.95 -18.69 0.19
N GLU A 106 -17.05 -18.45 -0.76
CA GLU A 106 -16.36 -19.51 -1.51
C GLU A 106 -15.54 -20.41 -0.58
N GLU A 107 -14.80 -19.84 0.37
CA GLU A 107 -13.95 -20.58 1.31
C GLU A 107 -14.76 -21.62 2.10
N ARG A 108 -15.97 -21.25 2.53
CA ARG A 108 -16.87 -22.17 3.25
C ARG A 108 -17.41 -23.30 2.37
N THR A 109 -17.44 -23.11 1.06
CA THR A 109 -18.03 -24.06 0.11
C THR A 109 -16.95 -24.97 -0.48
N ASP A 110 -15.88 -24.38 -0.98
CA ASP A 110 -14.89 -25.01 -1.84
C ASP A 110 -13.44 -24.83 -1.34
N GLY A 111 -13.26 -24.20 -0.18
CA GLY A 111 -11.97 -24.04 0.49
C GLY A 111 -11.17 -22.80 0.08
N LEU A 112 -10.10 -22.54 0.82
CA LEU A 112 -9.32 -21.31 0.71
C LEU A 112 -8.73 -21.10 -0.69
N ASP A 113 -8.20 -22.14 -1.34
CA ASP A 113 -7.59 -21.99 -2.66
C ASP A 113 -8.60 -21.49 -3.71
N LYS A 114 -9.84 -21.98 -3.66
CA LYS A 114 -10.94 -21.50 -4.53
C LYS A 114 -11.38 -20.09 -4.19
N ALA A 115 -11.39 -19.72 -2.93
CA ALA A 115 -11.62 -18.35 -2.52
C ALA A 115 -10.56 -17.38 -3.07
N LEU A 116 -9.28 -17.76 -3.05
CA LEU A 116 -8.20 -16.93 -3.59
C LEU A 116 -8.31 -16.77 -5.13
N GLU A 117 -8.62 -17.85 -5.85
CA GLU A 117 -8.89 -17.80 -7.30
C GLU A 117 -10.10 -16.91 -7.62
N LEU A 118 -11.18 -17.01 -6.83
CA LEU A 118 -12.37 -16.19 -7.00
C LEU A 118 -12.06 -14.71 -6.79
N VAL A 119 -11.32 -14.37 -5.73
CA VAL A 119 -10.93 -12.98 -5.43
C VAL A 119 -10.16 -12.38 -6.60
N ASP A 120 -9.20 -13.11 -7.18
CA ASP A 120 -8.41 -12.61 -8.30
C ASP A 120 -9.28 -12.27 -9.52
N ARG A 121 -10.25 -13.14 -9.87
CA ARG A 121 -11.19 -12.88 -10.98
C ARG A 121 -12.16 -11.74 -10.67
N PHE A 122 -12.74 -11.76 -9.47
CA PHE A 122 -13.73 -10.77 -9.03
C PHE A 122 -13.14 -9.37 -9.05
N VAL A 123 -11.96 -9.19 -8.44
CA VAL A 123 -11.30 -7.89 -8.35
C VAL A 123 -10.89 -7.38 -9.73
N ALA A 124 -10.31 -8.23 -10.59
CA ALA A 124 -9.91 -7.84 -11.94
C ALA A 124 -11.11 -7.31 -12.75
N GLN A 125 -12.26 -7.97 -12.65
CA GLN A 125 -13.50 -7.52 -13.28
C GLN A 125 -13.94 -6.16 -12.73
N ARG A 126 -14.11 -6.04 -11.41
CA ARG A 126 -14.63 -4.81 -10.77
C ARG A 126 -13.71 -3.60 -10.95
N CYS A 127 -12.39 -3.81 -10.90
CA CYS A 127 -11.41 -2.77 -11.17
C CYS A 127 -11.43 -2.32 -12.65
N THR A 128 -11.70 -3.22 -13.59
CA THR A 128 -11.85 -2.87 -15.01
C THR A 128 -13.13 -2.06 -15.24
N GLU A 129 -14.26 -2.52 -14.70
CA GLU A 129 -15.56 -1.84 -14.79
C GLU A 129 -15.52 -0.41 -14.25
N GLN A 130 -14.72 -0.17 -13.20
CA GLN A 130 -14.60 1.12 -12.53
C GLN A 130 -13.37 1.93 -12.96
N ASN A 131 -12.70 1.57 -14.06
CA ASN A 131 -11.50 2.25 -14.56
C ASN A 131 -10.41 2.47 -13.48
N GLY A 132 -10.20 1.46 -12.62
CA GLY A 132 -9.25 1.48 -11.52
C GLY A 132 -9.77 2.02 -10.20
N ALA A 133 -11.07 2.38 -10.12
CA ALA A 133 -11.72 2.85 -8.90
C ALA A 133 -10.92 3.97 -8.20
N THR A 134 -10.42 4.92 -8.97
CA THR A 134 -9.40 5.89 -8.50
C THR A 134 -9.95 7.00 -7.60
N TRP A 135 -11.25 7.01 -7.34
CA TRP A 135 -11.91 8.05 -6.56
C TRP A 135 -11.61 7.93 -5.05
N SER A 136 -11.07 9.00 -4.45
CA SER A 136 -10.80 9.10 -3.01
C SER A 136 -11.38 10.39 -2.41
N SER A 137 -12.26 10.24 -1.41
CA SER A 137 -12.98 11.29 -0.66
C SER A 137 -13.82 12.29 -1.47
N GLU A 138 -14.97 12.70 -0.92
CA GLU A 138 -15.78 13.81 -1.45
C GLU A 138 -15.07 15.18 -1.34
N ASN A 139 -13.97 15.26 -0.58
CA ASN A 139 -13.27 16.49 -0.24
C ASN A 139 -12.02 16.77 -1.09
N TRP A 140 -11.63 15.84 -1.98
CA TRP A 140 -10.52 16.08 -2.89
C TRP A 140 -10.92 17.10 -3.97
N ARG A 141 -10.14 18.17 -4.11
CA ARG A 141 -10.23 19.12 -5.24
C ARG A 141 -8.91 19.14 -6.00
N PRO A 142 -8.93 19.19 -7.35
CA PRO A 142 -7.71 19.40 -8.10
C PRO A 142 -7.09 20.75 -7.72
N PRO A 143 -5.75 20.88 -7.74
CA PRO A 143 -5.09 22.16 -7.51
C PRO A 143 -5.54 23.19 -8.55
N SER A 144 -5.86 24.41 -8.10
CA SER A 144 -6.18 25.51 -9.01
C SER A 144 -4.99 25.79 -9.93
N PRO A 145 -5.20 26.05 -11.24
CA PRO A 145 -4.12 26.52 -12.10
C PRO A 145 -3.55 27.84 -11.56
N PRO A 146 -2.26 28.12 -11.79
CA PRO A 146 -1.67 29.41 -11.43
C PRO A 146 -2.47 30.53 -12.12
N GLY A 147 -2.86 31.54 -11.34
CA GLY A 147 -3.60 32.72 -11.80
C GLY A 147 -2.73 33.74 -12.52
#